data_AF-A0A520N7R3-F1
#
_entry.id   AF-A0A520N7R3-F1
#
_cell.length_a   1.000
_cell.length_b   1.000
_cell.length_c   1.000
_cell.angle_alpha   90.00
_cell.angle_beta   90.00
_cell.angle_gamma   90.00
#
_symmetry.space_group_name_H-M   'P 1'
#
loop_
_entity.id
_entity.type
_entity.pdbx_description
1 polymer ?
#
loop_
_entity_poly.entity_id
_entity_poly.type
_entity_poly.pdbx_seq_one_letter_code
_entity_poly.pdbx_strand_id
1 'polypeptide(L)'
;MDLTLIKERTMRPQAEPLHAAVAAAANGNPDAQAQVCGAMVWSSFSAPGAITAVFDIISAGKLQQSCPELAIDAPEAPLPDTFWDAFAATIEGPEEGYNATSITVAVAKLGGAVNPTFGVLAEAAASTHPGARGAATKAVPSMISLDELASQPDDSLARALYSMLVDNGFDAEVLDREAIGLQQLPPAMRYLNTRILQMHDIWHLTAGYATTSLHEMAISAFQLAQFGHNYSAMFLSTVCTISHLKQPLGFTLLLQNMAEAWQHGREQPAFMDIHWEDEWHMDIASVRAKHDINAFNGSFPADLLEQLSPS
;
A
#
# COMPACT_ATOMS: atom_id res chain seq x y z
N MET A 1 -15.37 6.29 -18.67
CA MET A 1 -16.01 7.08 -17.59
C MET A 1 -15.03 8.19 -17.24
N ASP A 2 -15.50 9.39 -16.91
CA ASP A 2 -14.64 10.54 -16.63
C ASP A 2 -14.44 10.72 -15.12
N LEU A 3 -13.30 11.28 -14.73
CA LEU A 3 -12.89 11.52 -13.34
C LEU A 3 -13.85 12.44 -12.56
N THR A 4 -14.70 13.19 -13.26
CA THR A 4 -15.67 14.13 -12.68
C THR A 4 -16.45 13.53 -11.50
N LEU A 5 -17.00 12.32 -11.63
CA LEU A 5 -17.78 11.72 -10.54
C LEU A 5 -16.90 11.38 -9.33
N ILE A 6 -15.68 10.88 -9.54
CA ILE A 6 -14.76 10.60 -8.42
C ILE A 6 -14.35 11.91 -7.73
N LYS A 7 -14.10 12.98 -8.49
CA LYS A 7 -13.80 14.31 -7.94
C LYS A 7 -14.96 14.82 -7.07
N GLU A 8 -16.20 14.64 -7.51
CA GLU A 8 -17.41 14.99 -6.72
C GLU A 8 -17.57 14.14 -5.45
N ARG A 9 -17.17 12.87 -5.50
CA ARG A 9 -17.22 11.94 -4.34
C ARG A 9 -15.99 12.03 -3.43
N THR A 10 -14.97 12.80 -3.79
CA THR A 10 -13.73 12.96 -3.00
C THR A 10 -13.95 13.94 -1.85
N MET A 11 -14.54 13.41 -0.79
CA MET A 11 -14.88 14.14 0.42
C MET A 11 -14.85 13.20 1.62
N ARG A 12 -14.84 13.77 2.83
CA ARG A 12 -14.97 13.02 4.08
C ARG A 12 -16.22 12.12 4.06
N PRO A 13 -16.07 10.79 4.07
CA PRO A 13 -17.20 9.88 4.09
C PRO A 13 -17.83 9.79 5.48
N GLN A 14 -19.07 9.31 5.53
CA GLN A 14 -19.69 8.78 6.74
C GLN A 14 -19.53 7.26 6.75
N ALA A 15 -19.35 6.67 7.93
CA ALA A 15 -19.01 5.25 8.06
C ALA A 15 -20.08 4.31 7.47
N GLU A 16 -21.33 4.41 7.94
CA GLU A 16 -22.44 3.57 7.48
C GLU A 16 -22.71 3.73 5.97
N PRO A 17 -22.81 4.95 5.39
CA PRO A 17 -22.95 5.10 3.94
C PRO A 17 -21.79 4.54 3.13
N LEU A 18 -20.54 4.65 3.61
CA LEU A 18 -19.38 4.08 2.93
C LEU A 18 -19.41 2.55 2.97
N HIS A 19 -19.70 1.96 4.14
CA HIS A 19 -19.86 0.52 4.30
C HIS A 19 -20.93 -0.05 3.36
N ALA A 20 -22.11 0.60 3.31
CA ALA A 20 -23.19 0.20 2.41
C ALA A 20 -22.80 0.35 0.93
N ALA A 21 -22.06 1.41 0.57
CA ALA A 21 -21.58 1.62 -0.79
C ALA A 21 -20.64 0.50 -1.24
N VAL A 22 -19.82 -0.07 -0.37
CA VAL A 22 -18.93 -1.18 -0.71
C VAL A 22 -19.70 -2.40 -1.20
N ALA A 23 -20.81 -2.76 -0.54
CA ALA A 23 -21.66 -3.87 -0.96
C ALA A 23 -22.29 -3.62 -2.34
N ALA A 24 -22.73 -2.39 -2.62
CA ALA A 24 -23.24 -2.01 -3.93
C ALA A 24 -22.13 -1.99 -5.01
N ALA A 25 -20.94 -1.50 -4.67
CA ALA A 25 -19.78 -1.45 -5.56
C ALA A 25 -19.31 -2.86 -5.97
N ALA A 26 -19.32 -3.81 -5.02
CA ALA A 26 -19.01 -5.23 -5.28
C ALA A 26 -19.99 -5.89 -6.26
N ASN A 27 -21.23 -5.38 -6.36
CA ASN A 27 -22.24 -5.80 -7.32
C ASN A 27 -22.20 -5.00 -8.64
N GLY A 28 -21.14 -4.23 -8.87
CA GLY A 28 -20.92 -3.50 -10.12
C GLY A 28 -21.66 -2.17 -10.24
N ASN A 29 -22.19 -1.61 -9.14
CA ASN A 29 -22.81 -0.29 -9.18
C ASN A 29 -21.74 0.81 -9.39
N PRO A 30 -21.77 1.57 -10.50
CA PRO A 30 -20.71 2.52 -10.83
C PRO A 30 -20.67 3.74 -9.91
N ASP A 31 -21.81 4.24 -9.42
CA ASP A 31 -21.84 5.37 -8.48
C ASP A 31 -21.26 4.97 -7.12
N ALA A 32 -21.58 3.75 -6.67
CA ALA A 32 -21.02 3.20 -5.45
C ALA A 32 -19.51 2.93 -5.58
N GLN A 33 -19.03 2.45 -6.73
CA GLN A 33 -17.59 2.32 -7.00
C GLN A 33 -16.90 3.69 -6.96
N ALA A 34 -17.50 4.72 -7.56
CA ALA A 34 -16.99 6.08 -7.49
C ALA A 34 -16.99 6.65 -6.07
N GLN A 35 -17.99 6.31 -5.24
CA GLN A 35 -18.03 6.69 -3.83
C GLN A 35 -16.89 6.04 -3.02
N VAL A 36 -16.62 4.75 -3.25
CA VAL A 36 -15.47 4.06 -2.64
C VAL A 36 -14.16 4.69 -3.11
N CYS A 37 -13.98 4.93 -4.42
CA CYS A 37 -12.79 5.59 -4.96
C CYS A 37 -12.61 7.00 -4.37
N GLY A 38 -13.67 7.80 -4.27
CA GLY A 38 -13.62 9.14 -3.71
C GLY A 38 -13.20 9.15 -2.24
N ALA A 39 -13.71 8.23 -1.43
CA ALA A 39 -13.29 8.06 -0.03
C ALA A 39 -11.80 7.67 0.10
N MET A 40 -11.33 6.79 -0.79
CA MET A 40 -9.93 6.38 -0.86
C MET A 40 -9.02 7.54 -1.29
N VAL A 41 -9.37 8.27 -2.35
CA VAL A 41 -8.62 9.44 -2.83
C VAL A 41 -8.56 10.53 -1.76
N TRP A 42 -9.68 10.81 -1.10
CA TRP A 42 -9.73 11.79 -0.01
C TRP A 42 -8.79 11.41 1.14
N SER A 43 -8.88 10.19 1.66
CA SER A 43 -7.99 9.80 2.76
C SER A 43 -6.52 9.72 2.35
N SER A 44 -6.22 9.32 1.10
CA SER A 44 -4.85 9.10 0.64
C SER A 44 -4.09 10.36 0.21
N PHE A 45 -4.79 11.37 -0.33
CA PHE A 45 -4.17 12.59 -0.88
C PHE A 45 -4.53 13.87 -0.12
N SER A 46 -5.53 13.82 0.78
CA SER A 46 -6.03 14.98 1.51
C SER A 46 -5.98 14.80 3.03
N ALA A 47 -6.45 13.67 3.55
CA ALA A 47 -6.63 13.44 4.99
C ALA A 47 -5.94 12.14 5.47
N PRO A 48 -4.60 12.10 5.53
CA PRO A 48 -3.86 10.87 5.83
C PRO A 48 -4.17 10.28 7.22
N GLY A 49 -4.57 11.12 8.18
CA GLY A 49 -5.02 10.66 9.50
C GLY A 49 -6.30 9.82 9.48
N ALA A 50 -7.08 9.86 8.39
CA ALA A 50 -8.31 9.08 8.24
C ALA A 50 -8.12 7.75 7.51
N ILE A 51 -6.92 7.45 7.00
CA ILE A 51 -6.66 6.27 6.16
C ILE A 51 -7.10 4.98 6.87
N THR A 52 -6.65 4.74 8.10
CA THR A 52 -6.98 3.50 8.83
C THR A 52 -8.48 3.31 8.98
N ALA A 53 -9.23 4.35 9.35
CA ALA A 53 -10.68 4.25 9.53
C ALA A 53 -11.40 3.98 8.21
N VAL A 54 -11.02 4.68 7.13
CA VAL A 54 -11.61 4.49 5.80
C VAL A 54 -11.38 3.07 5.29
N PHE A 55 -10.15 2.55 5.42
CA PHE A 55 -9.81 1.20 4.95
C PHE A 55 -10.38 0.10 5.86
N ASP A 56 -10.51 0.32 7.18
CA ASP A 56 -11.23 -0.58 8.08
C ASP A 56 -12.70 -0.72 7.66
N ILE A 57 -13.37 0.39 7.33
CA ILE A 57 -14.78 0.40 6.90
C ILE A 57 -14.93 -0.26 5.52
N ILE A 58 -14.05 0.05 4.57
CA ILE A 58 -14.06 -0.55 3.24
C ILE A 58 -13.87 -2.06 3.33
N SER A 59 -12.88 -2.50 4.11
CA SER A 59 -12.58 -3.93 4.26
C SER A 59 -13.72 -4.67 4.97
N ALA A 60 -14.28 -4.10 6.05
CA ALA A 60 -15.43 -4.68 6.72
C ALA A 60 -16.65 -4.82 5.78
N GLY A 61 -16.94 -3.80 4.98
CA GLY A 61 -18.02 -3.85 3.99
C GLY A 61 -17.79 -4.94 2.94
N LYS A 62 -16.54 -5.08 2.47
CA LYS A 62 -16.21 -6.07 1.43
C LYS A 62 -16.25 -7.50 1.96
N LEU A 63 -15.80 -7.70 3.20
CA LEU A 63 -15.76 -8.98 3.90
C LEU A 63 -17.10 -9.35 4.57
N GLN A 64 -18.16 -8.55 4.34
CA GLN A 64 -19.50 -8.75 4.90
C GLN A 64 -19.51 -8.78 6.44
N GLN A 65 -18.61 -8.01 7.05
CA GLN A 65 -18.55 -7.80 8.50
C GLN A 65 -19.41 -6.59 8.89
N SER A 66 -19.74 -6.47 10.18
CA SER A 66 -20.44 -5.30 10.71
C SER A 66 -19.65 -4.01 10.47
N CYS A 67 -20.35 -2.90 10.20
CA CYS A 67 -19.70 -1.59 10.07
C CYS A 67 -18.98 -1.25 11.39
N PRO A 68 -17.68 -0.93 11.37
CA PRO A 68 -16.97 -0.50 12.56
C PRO A 68 -17.55 0.82 13.10
N GLU A 69 -17.69 0.92 14.42
CA GLU A 69 -18.06 2.17 15.09
C GLU A 69 -16.85 3.12 15.16
N LEU A 70 -16.47 3.68 14.02
CA LEU A 70 -15.32 4.57 13.87
C LEU A 70 -15.74 5.96 13.42
N ALA A 71 -15.25 6.98 14.13
CA ALA A 71 -15.36 8.36 13.68
C ALA A 71 -14.29 8.64 12.61
N ILE A 72 -14.73 9.09 11.44
CA ILE A 72 -13.83 9.55 10.37
C ILE A 72 -13.62 11.05 10.58
N ASP A 73 -12.71 11.39 11.49
CA ASP A 73 -12.36 12.78 11.79
C ASP A 73 -10.84 12.97 11.74
N ALA A 74 -10.39 13.64 10.68
CA ALA A 74 -9.00 14.02 10.51
C ALA A 74 -8.94 15.39 9.84
N PRO A 75 -7.91 16.22 10.15
CA PRO A 75 -7.61 17.39 9.36
C PRO A 75 -7.33 16.99 7.89
N GLU A 76 -7.67 17.89 6.98
CA GLU A 76 -7.53 17.64 5.54
C GLU A 76 -6.79 18.79 4.86
N ALA A 77 -5.99 18.45 3.85
CA ALA A 77 -5.33 19.39 2.97
C ALA A 77 -6.15 19.53 1.68
N PRO A 78 -6.32 20.75 1.13
CA PRO A 78 -7.09 20.92 -0.10
C PRO A 78 -6.42 20.20 -1.27
N LEU A 79 -7.21 19.67 -2.20
CA LEU A 79 -6.74 19.09 -3.46
C LEU A 79 -6.84 20.15 -4.57
N PRO A 80 -5.74 20.83 -4.96
CA PRO A 80 -5.78 21.85 -5.99
C PRO A 80 -6.11 21.26 -7.38
N ASP A 81 -6.55 22.07 -8.33
CA ASP A 81 -6.79 21.58 -9.70
C ASP A 81 -5.54 20.97 -10.34
N THR A 82 -4.35 21.49 -10.01
CA THR A 82 -3.08 20.90 -10.45
C THR A 82 -2.87 19.46 -9.97
N PHE A 83 -3.44 19.09 -8.80
CA PHE A 83 -3.44 17.70 -8.36
C PHE A 83 -4.33 16.84 -9.26
N TRP A 84 -5.53 17.32 -9.58
CA TRP A 84 -6.46 16.60 -10.44
C TRP A 84 -5.92 16.41 -11.86
N ASP A 85 -5.23 17.41 -12.40
CA ASP A 85 -4.56 17.31 -13.71
C ASP A 85 -3.46 16.22 -13.68
N ALA A 86 -2.63 16.22 -12.63
CA ALA A 86 -1.59 15.21 -12.46
C ALA A 86 -2.18 13.80 -12.24
N PHE A 87 -3.24 13.69 -11.44
CA PHE A 87 -3.93 12.43 -11.17
C PHE A 87 -4.59 11.87 -12.43
N ALA A 88 -5.21 12.73 -13.24
CA ALA A 88 -5.76 12.35 -14.54
C ALA A 88 -4.69 11.80 -15.48
N ALA A 89 -3.54 12.48 -15.60
CA ALA A 89 -2.42 12.00 -16.40
C ALA A 89 -1.87 10.65 -15.89
N THR A 90 -1.77 10.45 -14.58
CA THR A 90 -1.37 9.16 -14.00
C THR A 90 -2.38 8.06 -14.32
N ILE A 91 -3.69 8.35 -14.28
CA ILE A 91 -4.74 7.37 -14.62
C ILE A 91 -4.74 7.03 -16.11
N GLU A 92 -4.53 8.03 -16.97
CA GLU A 92 -4.38 7.83 -18.41
C GLU A 92 -3.23 6.88 -18.70
N GLY A 93 -2.07 7.13 -18.08
CA GLY A 93 -0.91 6.25 -18.15
C GLY A 93 -0.28 6.16 -19.55
N PRO A 94 0.78 5.35 -19.70
CA PRO A 94 1.43 5.15 -20.99
C PRO A 94 0.60 4.23 -21.92
N GLU A 95 0.85 4.28 -23.22
CA GLU A 95 0.11 3.49 -24.23
C GLU A 95 0.24 1.98 -24.01
N GLU A 96 1.44 1.53 -23.63
CA GLU A 96 1.76 0.13 -23.32
C GLU A 96 1.17 -0.36 -22.00
N GLY A 97 0.55 0.52 -21.22
CA GLY A 97 0.09 0.23 -19.86
C GLY A 97 1.22 0.22 -18.83
N TYR A 98 0.85 0.12 -17.56
CA TYR A 98 1.84 0.08 -16.49
C TYR A 98 2.32 -1.33 -16.19
N ASN A 99 3.62 -1.45 -15.90
CA ASN A 99 4.18 -2.52 -15.08
C ASN A 99 4.39 -2.04 -13.63
N ALA A 100 4.78 -2.93 -12.71
CA ALA A 100 4.94 -2.63 -11.29
C ALA A 100 5.88 -1.44 -11.00
N THR A 101 7.03 -1.36 -11.69
CA THR A 101 8.00 -0.27 -11.50
C THR A 101 7.47 1.06 -12.03
N SER A 102 6.89 1.08 -13.24
CA SER A 102 6.44 2.32 -13.90
C SER A 102 5.23 2.95 -13.18
N ILE A 103 4.26 2.15 -12.71
CA ILE A 103 3.16 2.67 -11.89
C ILE A 103 3.67 3.21 -10.57
N THR A 104 4.67 2.53 -9.98
CA THR A 104 5.24 2.95 -8.70
C THR A 104 5.87 4.34 -8.79
N VAL A 105 6.67 4.56 -9.84
CA VAL A 105 7.26 5.87 -10.13
C VAL A 105 6.18 6.91 -10.45
N ALA A 106 5.15 6.56 -11.23
CA ALA A 106 4.08 7.48 -11.60
C ALA A 106 3.24 7.93 -10.39
N VAL A 107 2.92 7.02 -9.48
CA VAL A 107 2.19 7.33 -8.24
C VAL A 107 3.07 8.11 -7.28
N ALA A 108 4.34 7.75 -7.12
CA ALA A 108 5.26 8.49 -6.25
C ALA A 108 5.37 9.97 -6.66
N LYS A 109 5.35 10.27 -7.96
CA LYS A 109 5.35 11.63 -8.50
C LYS A 109 4.11 12.45 -8.10
N LEU A 110 2.97 11.81 -7.80
CA LEU A 110 1.77 12.51 -7.30
C LEU A 110 2.03 13.19 -5.94
N GLY A 111 3.00 12.72 -5.16
CA GLY A 111 3.44 13.38 -3.94
C GLY A 111 3.95 14.81 -4.16
N GLY A 112 4.41 15.15 -5.38
CA GLY A 112 4.77 16.52 -5.75
C GLY A 112 3.58 17.41 -6.14
N ALA A 113 2.40 16.81 -6.36
CA ALA A 113 1.18 17.49 -6.79
C ALA A 113 0.19 17.77 -5.65
N VAL A 114 0.32 17.10 -4.50
CA VAL A 114 -0.50 17.38 -3.31
C VAL A 114 -0.16 18.73 -2.68
N ASN A 115 -1.09 19.29 -1.90
CA ASN A 115 -0.86 20.54 -1.21
C ASN A 115 0.28 20.41 -0.17
N PRO A 116 1.16 21.42 -0.01
CA PRO A 116 2.27 21.36 0.95
C PRO A 116 1.86 21.05 2.40
N THR A 117 0.65 21.41 2.83
CA THR A 117 0.17 21.08 4.18
C THR A 117 -0.07 19.58 4.38
N PHE A 118 -0.26 18.81 3.30
CA PHE A 118 -0.38 17.35 3.35
C PHE A 118 0.82 16.71 4.05
N GLY A 119 2.05 17.19 3.77
CA GLY A 119 3.25 16.64 4.39
C GLY A 119 3.25 16.75 5.93
N VAL A 120 2.68 17.82 6.48
CA VAL A 120 2.53 18.00 7.94
C VAL A 120 1.50 17.01 8.49
N LEU A 121 0.39 16.82 7.80
CA LEU A 121 -0.65 15.87 8.19
C LEU A 121 -0.16 14.42 8.11
N ALA A 122 0.61 14.09 7.06
CA ALA A 122 1.21 12.79 6.84
C ALA A 122 2.21 12.44 7.94
N GLU A 123 3.06 13.38 8.35
CA GLU A 123 3.98 13.20 9.48
C GLU A 123 3.23 12.98 10.80
N ALA A 124 2.17 13.75 11.05
CA ALA A 124 1.35 13.57 12.25
C ALA A 124 0.67 12.19 12.27
N ALA A 125 0.07 11.78 11.14
CA ALA A 125 -0.56 10.47 11.00
C ALA A 125 0.45 9.34 11.24
N ALA A 126 1.61 9.38 10.56
CA ALA A 126 2.71 8.44 10.74
C ALA A 126 3.17 8.36 12.20
N SER A 127 3.34 9.51 12.88
CA SER A 127 3.80 9.55 14.26
C SER A 127 2.82 8.91 15.27
N THR A 128 1.54 8.87 14.93
CA THR A 128 0.49 8.32 15.80
C THR A 128 0.09 6.89 15.46
N HIS A 129 0.46 6.38 14.28
CA HIS A 129 0.09 5.03 13.86
C HIS A 129 0.75 3.97 14.76
N PRO A 130 0.00 2.98 15.30
CA PRO A 130 0.55 1.99 16.22
C PRO A 130 1.76 1.22 15.70
N GLY A 131 1.75 0.80 14.43
CA GLY A 131 2.91 0.11 13.81
C GLY A 131 4.01 1.02 13.28
N ALA A 132 3.92 2.33 13.53
CA ALA A 132 5.00 3.30 13.29
C ALA A 132 5.55 3.88 14.61
N ARG A 133 5.27 3.22 15.74
CA ARG A 133 5.65 3.71 17.07
C ARG A 133 7.13 4.04 17.15
N GLY A 134 7.42 5.28 17.56
CA GLY A 134 8.79 5.77 17.74
C GLY A 134 9.54 6.08 16.45
N ALA A 135 8.92 5.97 15.25
CA ALA A 135 9.56 6.24 13.97
C ALA A 135 10.25 7.62 13.94
N ALA A 136 9.63 8.66 14.52
CA ALA A 136 10.20 10.01 14.59
C ALA A 136 11.55 10.11 15.32
N THR A 137 11.85 9.16 16.20
CA THR A 137 13.06 9.15 17.03
C THR A 137 14.07 8.07 16.63
N LYS A 138 13.68 7.15 15.74
CA LYS A 138 14.56 6.07 15.30
C LYS A 138 15.60 6.61 14.31
N ALA A 139 16.82 6.08 14.39
CA ALA A 139 17.85 6.36 13.41
C ALA A 139 17.49 5.69 12.07
N VAL A 140 17.85 6.35 10.97
CA VAL A 140 17.69 5.77 9.63
C VAL A 140 18.70 4.62 9.49
N PRO A 141 18.26 3.39 9.15
CA PRO A 141 19.18 2.26 8.99
C PRO A 141 20.13 2.44 7.81
N SER A 142 21.32 1.83 7.90
CA SER A 142 22.26 1.71 6.78
C SER A 142 21.68 0.86 5.65
N MET A 143 22.20 1.02 4.43
CA MET A 143 21.82 0.16 3.29
C MET A 143 22.14 -1.31 3.58
N ILE A 144 21.33 -2.20 3.01
CA ILE A 144 21.56 -3.65 3.09
C ILE A 144 22.74 -4.00 2.17
N SER A 145 23.68 -4.80 2.67
CA SER A 145 24.83 -5.27 1.89
C SER A 145 24.50 -6.56 1.14
N LEU A 146 24.59 -6.55 -0.19
CA LEU A 146 24.41 -7.77 -1.00
C LEU A 146 25.44 -8.85 -0.65
N ASP A 147 26.68 -8.47 -0.34
CA ASP A 147 27.73 -9.40 0.08
C ASP A 147 27.36 -10.07 1.41
N GLU A 148 26.72 -9.32 2.31
CA GLU A 148 26.25 -9.86 3.59
C GLU A 148 25.12 -10.85 3.38
N LEU A 149 24.14 -10.53 2.54
CA LEU A 149 23.07 -11.47 2.18
C LEU A 149 23.61 -12.74 1.51
N ALA A 150 24.60 -12.59 0.61
CA ALA A 150 25.22 -13.70 -0.11
C ALA A 150 26.02 -14.65 0.81
N SER A 151 26.51 -14.15 1.95
CA SER A 151 27.32 -14.92 2.90
C SER A 151 26.51 -15.83 3.84
N GLN A 152 25.18 -15.67 3.87
CA GLN A 152 24.27 -16.42 4.75
C GLN A 152 24.02 -17.86 4.24
N PRO A 153 23.51 -18.77 5.09
CA PRO A 153 23.20 -20.16 4.68
C PRO A 153 22.24 -20.23 3.50
N ASP A 154 22.43 -21.17 2.57
CA ASP A 154 21.66 -21.24 1.31
C ASP A 154 20.13 -21.33 1.47
N ASP A 155 19.64 -21.89 2.58
CA ASP A 155 18.22 -22.03 2.92
C ASP A 155 17.66 -20.87 3.77
N SER A 156 18.48 -19.83 4.00
CA SER A 156 18.12 -18.70 4.85
C SER A 156 17.26 -17.63 4.16
N LEU A 157 16.59 -16.81 4.97
CA LEU A 157 15.81 -15.64 4.55
C LEU A 157 16.67 -14.67 3.73
N ALA A 158 17.91 -14.41 4.16
CA ALA A 158 18.80 -13.52 3.44
C ALA A 158 19.24 -14.08 2.08
N ARG A 159 19.46 -15.39 1.95
CA ARG A 159 19.74 -16.00 0.65
C ARG A 159 18.51 -15.98 -0.26
N ALA A 160 17.30 -16.16 0.28
CA ALA A 160 16.07 -15.97 -0.47
C ALA A 160 15.90 -14.52 -0.97
N LEU A 161 16.20 -13.52 -0.12
CA LEU A 161 16.21 -12.12 -0.52
C LEU A 161 17.26 -11.86 -1.60
N TYR A 162 18.49 -12.34 -1.42
CA TYR A 162 19.57 -12.19 -2.40
C TYR A 162 19.17 -12.72 -3.77
N SER A 163 18.62 -13.93 -3.84
CA SER A 163 18.17 -14.52 -5.11
C SER A 163 17.08 -13.68 -5.76
N MET A 164 16.10 -13.21 -4.98
CA MET A 164 15.03 -12.36 -5.51
C MET A 164 15.54 -11.02 -6.07
N LEU A 165 16.57 -10.42 -5.46
CA LEU A 165 17.19 -9.19 -5.94
C LEU A 165 18.02 -9.44 -7.21
N VAL A 166 18.89 -10.45 -7.20
CA VAL A 166 19.83 -10.72 -8.29
C VAL A 166 19.13 -11.33 -9.51
N ASP A 167 18.22 -12.28 -9.33
CA ASP A 167 17.55 -12.97 -10.42
C ASP A 167 16.61 -12.04 -11.21
N ASN A 168 16.07 -11.01 -10.55
CA ASN A 168 15.21 -10.00 -11.17
C ASN A 168 15.96 -8.72 -11.59
N GLY A 169 17.27 -8.64 -11.32
CA GLY A 169 18.09 -7.46 -11.64
C GLY A 169 17.69 -6.21 -10.86
N PHE A 170 17.18 -6.38 -9.63
CA PHE A 170 16.75 -5.29 -8.75
C PHE A 170 17.86 -4.88 -7.77
N ASP A 171 17.83 -3.60 -7.39
CA ASP A 171 18.65 -3.06 -6.31
C ASP A 171 18.11 -3.50 -4.94
N ALA A 172 18.97 -3.51 -3.91
CA ALA A 172 18.60 -3.88 -2.53
C ALA A 172 17.49 -3.01 -1.90
N GLU A 173 17.10 -1.93 -2.58
CA GLU A 173 15.96 -1.08 -2.25
C GLU A 173 15.11 -0.87 -3.49
N VAL A 174 13.79 -0.91 -3.32
CA VAL A 174 12.82 -0.82 -4.43
C VAL A 174 12.94 0.49 -5.24
N LEU A 175 13.43 1.55 -4.60
CA LEU A 175 13.70 2.85 -5.21
C LEU A 175 15.01 3.43 -4.66
N ASP A 176 15.71 4.21 -5.47
CA ASP A 176 16.85 5.01 -5.02
C ASP A 176 16.38 6.09 -4.01
N ARG A 177 16.67 5.84 -2.72
CA ARG A 177 16.30 6.73 -1.61
C ARG A 177 16.88 8.14 -1.71
N GLU A 178 18.01 8.31 -2.39
CA GLU A 178 18.65 9.61 -2.59
C GLU A 178 17.94 10.37 -3.71
N ALA A 179 17.68 9.69 -4.83
CA ALA A 179 16.99 10.26 -5.98
C ALA A 179 15.57 10.74 -5.65
N ILE A 180 14.84 10.01 -4.78
CA ILE A 180 13.49 10.40 -4.34
C ILE A 180 13.49 11.34 -3.12
N GLY A 181 14.67 11.71 -2.62
CA GLY A 181 14.81 12.75 -1.59
C GLY A 181 14.29 12.37 -0.21
N LEU A 182 14.32 11.08 0.19
CA LEU A 182 13.81 10.65 1.51
C LEU A 182 14.45 11.39 2.68
N GLN A 183 15.71 11.82 2.54
CA GLN A 183 16.42 12.60 3.57
C GLN A 183 15.73 13.92 3.93
N GLN A 184 14.98 14.50 3.00
CA GLN A 184 14.25 15.75 3.17
C GLN A 184 12.88 15.58 3.82
N LEU A 185 12.42 14.34 4.01
CA LEU A 185 11.16 14.08 4.69
C LEU A 185 11.28 14.35 6.20
N PRO A 186 10.17 14.74 6.85
CA PRO A 186 10.08 14.79 8.30
C PRO A 186 10.44 13.45 8.97
N PRO A 187 10.87 13.44 10.24
CA PRO A 187 11.51 12.29 10.86
C PRO A 187 10.75 10.96 10.78
N ALA A 188 9.45 10.93 11.11
CA ALA A 188 8.68 9.67 11.08
C ALA A 188 8.51 9.17 9.65
N MET A 189 8.13 10.08 8.74
CA MET A 189 8.01 9.78 7.32
C MET A 189 9.32 9.30 6.71
N ARG A 190 10.45 9.93 7.04
CA ARG A 190 11.78 9.51 6.57
C ARG A 190 12.08 8.10 7.03
N TYR A 191 11.95 7.81 8.33
CA TYR A 191 12.20 6.47 8.86
C TYR A 191 11.30 5.41 8.19
N LEU A 192 9.99 5.66 8.12
CA LEU A 192 9.04 4.71 7.55
C LEU A 192 9.33 4.42 6.08
N ASN A 193 9.41 5.45 5.24
CA ASN A 193 9.64 5.25 3.80
C ASN A 193 10.99 4.56 3.57
N THR A 194 12.03 4.93 4.32
CA THR A 194 13.32 4.24 4.21
C THR A 194 13.22 2.77 4.61
N ARG A 195 12.60 2.46 5.75
CA ARG A 195 12.51 1.07 6.22
C ARG A 195 11.65 0.22 5.29
N ILE A 196 10.60 0.81 4.72
CA ILE A 196 9.73 0.15 3.76
C ILE A 196 10.51 -0.22 2.48
N LEU A 197 11.30 0.70 1.92
CA LEU A 197 12.11 0.38 0.74
C LEU A 197 13.09 -0.76 0.97
N GLN A 198 13.62 -0.89 2.18
CA GLN A 198 14.55 -1.95 2.55
C GLN A 198 13.88 -3.29 2.79
N MET A 199 12.70 -3.28 3.44
CA MET A 199 12.07 -4.48 3.96
C MET A 199 10.91 -5.00 3.11
N HIS A 200 10.45 -4.25 2.11
CA HIS A 200 9.33 -4.65 1.26
C HIS A 200 9.47 -6.08 0.75
N ASP A 201 10.63 -6.42 0.21
CA ASP A 201 10.95 -7.75 -0.31
C ASP A 201 11.04 -8.82 0.79
N ILE A 202 11.57 -8.47 1.97
CA ILE A 202 11.52 -9.36 3.13
C ILE A 202 10.07 -9.63 3.54
N TRP A 203 9.20 -8.64 3.46
CA TRP A 203 7.78 -8.78 3.77
C TRP A 203 7.03 -9.60 2.72
N HIS A 204 7.42 -9.56 1.44
CA HIS A 204 6.93 -10.53 0.45
C HIS A 204 7.20 -11.97 0.90
N LEU A 205 8.47 -12.26 1.21
CA LEU A 205 8.90 -13.60 1.62
C LEU A 205 8.21 -14.06 2.91
N THR A 206 8.19 -13.20 3.92
CA THR A 206 7.76 -13.58 5.28
C THR A 206 6.25 -13.52 5.47
N ALA A 207 5.56 -12.53 4.90
CA ALA A 207 4.10 -12.47 4.92
C ALA A 207 3.43 -13.31 3.81
N GLY A 208 4.19 -13.90 2.88
CA GLY A 208 3.68 -14.89 1.93
C GLY A 208 3.06 -14.30 0.66
N TYR A 209 3.56 -13.15 0.21
CA TYR A 209 3.16 -12.52 -1.04
C TYR A 209 4.17 -12.82 -2.14
N ALA A 210 3.75 -13.52 -3.20
CA ALA A 210 4.50 -13.56 -4.46
C ALA A 210 4.69 -12.15 -5.09
N THR A 211 5.67 -12.01 -5.98
CA THR A 211 5.97 -10.78 -6.73
C THR A 211 5.17 -10.70 -8.04
N THR A 212 3.86 -10.86 -7.93
CA THR A 212 2.89 -10.77 -9.03
C THR A 212 2.04 -9.51 -8.89
N SER A 213 1.47 -9.01 -9.98
CA SER A 213 0.69 -7.77 -10.03
C SER A 213 -0.44 -7.73 -9.00
N LEU A 214 -1.15 -8.85 -8.81
CA LEU A 214 -2.22 -8.95 -7.82
C LEU A 214 -1.68 -8.90 -6.39
N HIS A 215 -0.56 -9.55 -6.14
CA HIS A 215 0.05 -9.57 -4.81
C HIS A 215 0.81 -8.29 -4.48
N GLU A 216 1.29 -7.51 -5.46
CA GLU A 216 1.79 -6.15 -5.23
C GLU A 216 0.68 -5.21 -4.69
N MET A 217 -0.54 -5.37 -5.21
CA MET A 217 -1.72 -4.68 -4.68
C MET A 217 -2.07 -5.20 -3.28
N ALA A 218 -1.97 -6.51 -3.06
CA ALA A 218 -2.25 -7.11 -1.76
C ALA A 218 -1.26 -6.65 -0.69
N ILE A 219 0.05 -6.75 -0.94
CA ILE A 219 1.08 -6.34 0.01
C ILE A 219 1.02 -4.82 0.27
N SER A 220 0.63 -4.02 -0.72
CA SER A 220 0.37 -2.59 -0.48
C SER A 220 -0.71 -2.37 0.57
N ALA A 221 -1.80 -3.16 0.54
CA ALA A 221 -2.85 -3.10 1.56
C ALA A 221 -2.37 -3.63 2.93
N PHE A 222 -1.57 -4.69 2.94
CA PHE A 222 -0.92 -5.22 4.13
C PHE A 222 -0.02 -4.18 4.82
N GLN A 223 0.87 -3.56 4.06
CA GLN A 223 1.78 -2.51 4.52
C GLN A 223 0.99 -1.31 5.06
N LEU A 224 -0.10 -0.94 4.38
CA LEU A 224 -0.96 0.15 4.83
C LEU A 224 -1.61 -0.16 6.18
N ALA A 225 -2.10 -1.39 6.37
CA ALA A 225 -2.70 -1.84 7.63
C ALA A 225 -1.68 -1.88 8.78
N GLN A 226 -0.44 -2.29 8.49
CA GLN A 226 0.62 -2.46 9.47
C GLN A 226 1.16 -1.12 9.97
N PHE A 227 1.42 -0.15 9.10
CA PHE A 227 2.15 1.06 9.48
C PHE A 227 1.66 2.37 8.82
N GLY A 228 0.46 2.39 8.24
CA GLY A 228 -0.16 3.62 7.74
C GLY A 228 0.62 4.28 6.60
N HIS A 229 1.25 3.47 5.75
CA HIS A 229 2.11 3.96 4.66
C HIS A 229 1.36 4.80 3.62
N ASN A 230 1.59 6.12 3.64
CA ASN A 230 0.92 7.05 2.74
C ASN A 230 1.04 6.69 1.25
N TYR A 231 2.22 6.26 0.79
CA TYR A 231 2.38 5.84 -0.60
C TYR A 231 1.51 4.62 -0.94
N SER A 232 1.42 3.61 -0.06
CA SER A 232 0.52 2.47 -0.28
C SER A 232 -0.94 2.92 -0.40
N ALA A 233 -1.38 3.91 0.38
CA ALA A 233 -2.73 4.47 0.26
C ALA A 233 -2.96 5.15 -1.11
N MET A 234 -1.99 5.96 -1.54
CA MET A 234 -2.01 6.61 -2.86
C MET A 234 -2.03 5.60 -4.00
N PHE A 235 -1.19 4.57 -3.92
CA PHE A 235 -1.11 3.49 -4.89
C PHE A 235 -2.44 2.76 -5.01
N LEU A 236 -2.99 2.27 -3.88
CA LEU A 236 -4.27 1.56 -3.83
C LEU A 236 -5.43 2.42 -4.36
N SER A 237 -5.47 3.69 -3.99
CA SER A 237 -6.48 4.64 -4.49
C SER A 237 -6.39 4.85 -6.01
N THR A 238 -5.17 4.91 -6.54
CA THR A 238 -4.91 5.07 -7.97
C THR A 238 -5.33 3.82 -8.73
N VAL A 239 -4.93 2.61 -8.31
CA VAL A 239 -5.30 1.36 -8.99
C VAL A 239 -6.80 1.07 -8.90
N CYS A 240 -7.46 1.39 -7.78
CA CYS A 240 -8.93 1.32 -7.67
C CYS A 240 -9.61 2.27 -8.65
N THR A 241 -9.11 3.50 -8.77
CA THR A 241 -9.64 4.48 -9.72
C THR A 241 -9.45 4.02 -11.17
N ILE A 242 -8.26 3.52 -11.53
CA ILE A 242 -7.98 2.95 -12.85
C ILE A 242 -8.94 1.79 -13.13
N SER A 243 -9.12 0.88 -12.16
CA SER A 243 -10.02 -0.27 -12.28
C SER A 243 -11.46 0.19 -12.52
N HIS A 244 -11.98 1.12 -11.72
CA HIS A 244 -13.33 1.65 -11.91
C HIS A 244 -13.54 2.30 -13.29
N LEU A 245 -12.57 3.09 -13.77
CA LEU A 245 -12.72 3.86 -15.01
C LEU A 245 -12.46 3.05 -16.28
N LYS A 246 -11.53 2.09 -16.24
CA LYS A 246 -11.05 1.35 -17.41
C LYS A 246 -11.43 -0.13 -17.40
N GLN A 247 -11.56 -0.75 -16.24
CA GLN A 247 -11.81 -2.20 -16.10
C GLN A 247 -12.82 -2.50 -14.97
N PRO A 248 -14.06 -1.97 -15.02
CA PRO A 248 -14.99 -1.99 -13.88
C PRO A 248 -15.37 -3.40 -13.42
N LEU A 249 -15.23 -4.42 -14.28
CA LEU A 249 -15.40 -5.83 -13.92
C LEU A 249 -14.31 -6.34 -12.95
N GLY A 250 -13.09 -5.82 -13.07
CA GLY A 250 -11.96 -6.16 -12.19
C GLY A 250 -12.04 -5.48 -10.81
N PHE A 251 -12.91 -4.48 -10.64
CA PHE A 251 -13.02 -3.71 -9.40
C PHE A 251 -13.39 -4.58 -8.20
N THR A 252 -14.36 -5.49 -8.37
CA THR A 252 -14.84 -6.37 -7.30
C THR A 252 -13.75 -7.33 -6.81
N LEU A 253 -12.93 -7.83 -7.73
CA LEU A 253 -11.78 -8.70 -7.46
C LEU A 253 -10.69 -7.93 -6.72
N LEU A 254 -10.33 -6.75 -7.23
CA LEU A 254 -9.34 -5.86 -6.62
C LEU A 254 -9.72 -5.53 -5.18
N LEU A 255 -10.98 -5.15 -4.95
CA LEU A 255 -11.47 -4.79 -3.63
C LEU A 255 -11.46 -5.99 -2.66
N GLN A 256 -11.76 -7.20 -3.14
CA GLN A 256 -11.66 -8.43 -2.33
C GLN A 256 -10.20 -8.68 -1.92
N ASN A 257 -9.27 -8.68 -2.87
CA ASN A 257 -7.85 -8.91 -2.63
C ASN A 257 -7.27 -7.90 -1.64
N MET A 258 -7.63 -6.62 -1.79
CA MET A 258 -7.23 -5.56 -0.87
C MET A 258 -7.82 -5.75 0.54
N ALA A 259 -9.10 -6.10 0.66
CA ALA A 259 -9.76 -6.26 1.96
C ALA A 259 -9.19 -7.46 2.74
N GLU A 260 -8.90 -8.57 2.07
CA GLU A 260 -8.25 -9.74 2.68
C GLU A 260 -6.83 -9.41 3.12
N ALA A 261 -6.06 -8.70 2.30
CA ALA A 261 -4.68 -8.34 2.65
C ALA A 261 -4.62 -7.24 3.72
N TRP A 262 -5.60 -6.33 3.74
CA TRP A 262 -5.81 -5.40 4.85
C TRP A 262 -6.05 -6.18 6.14
N GLN A 263 -7.06 -7.06 6.16
CA GLN A 263 -7.37 -7.89 7.33
C GLN A 263 -6.14 -8.69 7.79
N HIS A 264 -5.44 -9.32 6.85
CA HIS A 264 -4.19 -10.02 7.13
C HIS A 264 -3.18 -9.09 7.85
N GLY A 265 -2.96 -7.89 7.33
CA GLY A 265 -2.11 -6.89 7.99
C GLY A 265 -2.61 -6.42 9.34
N ARG A 266 -3.92 -6.43 9.61
CA ARG A 266 -4.47 -6.10 10.95
C ARG A 266 -4.27 -7.23 11.97
N GLU A 267 -4.15 -8.47 11.51
CA GLU A 267 -4.04 -9.67 12.35
C GLU A 267 -2.59 -10.11 12.60
N GLN A 268 -1.64 -9.67 11.78
CA GLN A 268 -0.22 -9.97 11.95
C GLN A 268 0.44 -9.21 13.13
N PRO A 269 1.53 -9.74 13.71
CA PRO A 269 2.40 -9.00 14.62
C PRO A 269 2.93 -7.71 13.97
N ALA A 270 3.51 -6.80 14.76
CA ALA A 270 4.07 -5.56 14.23
C ALA A 270 5.39 -5.81 13.46
N PHE A 271 5.32 -5.88 12.14
CA PHE A 271 6.48 -6.18 11.28
C PHE A 271 7.60 -5.12 11.40
N MET A 272 7.25 -3.88 11.74
CA MET A 272 8.20 -2.78 11.92
C MET A 272 8.99 -2.85 13.25
N ASP A 273 8.54 -3.70 14.19
CA ASP A 273 9.21 -3.93 15.47
C ASP A 273 10.19 -5.12 15.42
N ILE A 274 10.12 -5.93 14.36
CA ILE A 274 11.07 -7.03 14.13
C ILE A 274 12.39 -6.45 13.63
N HIS A 275 13.49 -6.81 14.29
CA HIS A 275 14.84 -6.50 13.83
C HIS A 275 15.29 -7.57 12.83
N TRP A 276 14.82 -7.42 11.58
CA TRP A 276 14.95 -8.42 10.51
C TRP A 276 16.38 -8.88 10.23
N GLU A 277 17.35 -8.01 10.45
CA GLU A 277 18.78 -8.28 10.32
C GLU A 277 19.25 -9.42 11.25
N ASP A 278 18.67 -9.54 12.45
CA ASP A 278 18.97 -10.65 13.36
C ASP A 278 18.41 -12.00 12.85
N GLU A 279 17.43 -11.95 11.95
CA GLU A 279 16.69 -13.10 11.45
C GLU A 279 17.23 -13.64 10.11
N TRP A 280 18.16 -12.91 9.49
CA TRP A 280 18.69 -13.22 8.15
C TRP A 280 19.19 -14.64 7.95
N HIS A 281 19.77 -15.24 8.99
CA HIS A 281 20.36 -16.57 8.97
C HIS A 281 19.32 -17.70 9.06
N MET A 282 18.08 -17.41 9.45
CA MET A 282 17.02 -18.40 9.64
C MET A 282 16.28 -18.65 8.33
N ASP A 283 15.74 -19.86 8.14
CA ASP A 283 14.80 -20.13 7.05
C ASP A 283 13.45 -19.42 7.29
N ILE A 284 12.69 -19.19 6.22
CA ILE A 284 11.42 -18.43 6.26
C ILE A 284 10.40 -19.09 7.21
N ALA A 285 10.33 -20.43 7.28
CA ALA A 285 9.35 -21.11 8.13
C ALA A 285 9.71 -20.94 9.62
N SER A 286 11.00 -21.00 9.96
CA SER A 286 11.49 -20.72 11.30
C SER A 286 11.27 -19.26 11.72
N VAL A 287 11.49 -18.29 10.81
CA VAL A 287 11.19 -16.87 11.08
C VAL A 287 9.70 -16.68 11.36
N ARG A 288 8.83 -17.29 10.55
CA ARG A 288 7.38 -17.23 10.77
C ARG A 288 6.97 -17.82 12.12
N ALA A 289 7.50 -18.99 12.46
CA ALA A 289 7.23 -19.64 13.74
C ALA A 289 7.73 -18.82 14.94
N LYS A 290 8.89 -18.17 14.82
CA LYS A 290 9.48 -17.34 15.89
C LYS A 290 8.66 -16.09 16.19
N HIS A 291 8.09 -15.47 15.15
CA HIS A 291 7.38 -14.20 15.27
C HIS A 291 5.86 -14.33 15.21
N ASP A 292 5.32 -15.55 15.22
CA ASP A 292 3.88 -15.82 15.06
C ASP A 292 3.28 -15.23 13.77
N ILE A 293 4.04 -15.30 12.67
CA ILE A 293 3.62 -14.79 11.37
C ILE A 293 2.86 -15.88 10.60
N ASN A 294 1.67 -15.55 10.14
CA ASN A 294 0.92 -16.38 9.19
C ASN A 294 1.18 -15.90 7.75
N ALA A 295 1.27 -16.84 6.81
CA ALA A 295 1.37 -16.50 5.40
C ALA A 295 0.00 -16.07 4.86
N PHE A 296 -0.01 -15.10 3.95
CA PHE A 296 -1.21 -14.65 3.26
C PHE A 296 -1.84 -15.80 2.48
N ASN A 297 -3.14 -15.95 2.65
CA ASN A 297 -3.95 -16.98 1.98
C ASN A 297 -5.23 -16.32 1.45
N GLY A 298 -5.08 -15.55 0.38
CA GLY A 298 -6.18 -14.84 -0.28
C GLY A 298 -7.09 -15.76 -1.09
N SER A 299 -8.24 -15.23 -1.52
CA SER A 299 -9.25 -15.97 -2.29
C SER A 299 -8.84 -16.29 -3.73
N PHE A 300 -7.76 -15.69 -4.24
CA PHE A 300 -7.34 -15.80 -5.63
C PHE A 300 -5.91 -16.36 -5.75
N PRO A 301 -5.61 -17.07 -6.85
CA PRO A 301 -4.23 -17.37 -7.21
C PRO A 301 -3.41 -16.09 -7.36
N ALA A 302 -2.14 -16.13 -6.93
CA ALA A 302 -1.25 -14.98 -6.94
C ALA A 302 -1.09 -14.37 -8.34
N ASP A 303 -1.01 -15.22 -9.37
CA ASP A 303 -0.73 -14.87 -10.76
C ASP A 303 -2.02 -14.73 -11.60
N LEU A 304 -3.18 -14.55 -10.98
CA LEU A 304 -4.47 -14.49 -11.68
C LEU A 304 -4.51 -13.41 -12.76
N LEU A 305 -3.92 -12.23 -12.55
CA LEU A 305 -3.93 -11.15 -13.54
C LEU A 305 -3.01 -11.46 -14.72
N GLU A 306 -1.87 -12.08 -14.46
CA GLU A 306 -0.93 -12.57 -15.46
C GLU A 306 -1.57 -13.67 -16.33
N GLN A 307 -2.33 -14.59 -15.72
CA GLN A 307 -3.09 -15.63 -16.43
C GLN A 307 -4.20 -15.07 -17.34
N LEU A 308 -4.74 -13.90 -17.01
CA LEU A 308 -5.81 -13.22 -17.77
C LEU A 308 -5.25 -12.26 -18.84
N SER A 309 -3.96 -11.94 -18.78
CA SER A 309 -3.31 -11.07 -19.75
C SER A 309 -2.98 -11.86 -21.01
N PRO A 310 -3.39 -11.42 -22.21
CA PRO A 310 -3.02 -12.11 -23.44
C PRO A 310 -1.51 -12.02 -23.66
N SER A 311 -0.88 -13.18 -23.86
CA SER A 311 0.52 -13.33 -24.29
C SER A 311 0.81 -12.72 -25.65
#